data_AF-T1DIZ1-F1
#
_entry.id   AF-T1DIZ1-F1
#
_cell.length_a   1.000
_cell.length_b   1.000
_cell.length_c   1.000
_cell.angle_alpha   90.00
_cell.angle_beta   90.00
_cell.angle_gamma   90.00
#
_symmetry.space_group_name_H-M   'P 1'
#
loop_
_entity.id
_entity.type
_entity.pdbx_description
1 polymer ?
#
loop_
_entity_poly.entity_id
_entity_poly.type
_entity_poly.pdbx_seq_one_letter_code
_entity_poly.pdbx_strand_id
1 'polypeptide(L)'
;MKHLLQLFGLILMAHLSKGDYGGFQSCVYEVFGKSYNDNSVLCKIIQFNADKSIPQIVEYYSCAFTRMEYYWDRKGMYVDTIKKDMVKAGLANGDDVPRVISECEQKHGSDVKPYDYMNCLLSDEKTKDLFKKVMISHDEEFFKQNFCN
;
A
#
# COMPACT_ATOMS: atom_id res chain seq x y z
N MET A 1 45.50 34.38 -11.35
CA MET A 1 44.65 34.43 -10.15
C MET A 1 43.34 35.16 -10.47
N LYS A 2 42.35 34.43 -10.97
CA LYS A 2 40.93 34.80 -11.14
C LYS A 2 40.27 33.59 -11.79
N HIS A 3 39.06 33.24 -11.39
CA HIS A 3 38.26 32.06 -11.80
C HIS A 3 38.45 30.77 -10.98
N LEU A 4 38.39 30.88 -9.64
CA LEU A 4 38.17 29.72 -8.76
C LEU A 4 37.07 29.97 -7.72
N LEU A 5 36.07 30.79 -8.07
CA LEU A 5 34.85 30.98 -7.29
C LEU A 5 33.68 31.14 -8.26
N GLN A 6 33.03 30.04 -8.67
CA GLN A 6 31.68 30.07 -9.26
C GLN A 6 31.05 28.68 -9.53
N LEU A 7 31.31 27.66 -8.70
CA LEU A 7 30.69 26.34 -8.87
C LEU A 7 30.21 25.70 -7.55
N PHE A 8 29.83 26.52 -6.57
CA PHE A 8 29.17 26.07 -5.33
C PHE A 8 27.76 26.64 -5.20
N GLY A 9 26.96 26.51 -6.25
CA GLY A 9 25.56 26.90 -6.20
C GLY A 9 24.80 26.15 -7.26
N LEU A 10 24.34 24.92 -6.94
CA LEU A 10 23.19 24.22 -7.54
C LEU A 10 23.09 22.73 -7.12
N ILE A 11 23.45 22.35 -5.89
CA ILE A 11 23.12 21.01 -5.36
C ILE A 11 22.57 21.13 -3.93
N LEU A 12 21.58 22.00 -3.75
CA LEU A 12 20.84 22.09 -2.48
C LEU A 12 19.36 22.47 -2.72
N MET A 13 18.75 21.90 -3.77
CA MET A 13 17.32 22.01 -4.06
C MET A 13 16.60 20.66 -4.11
N ALA A 14 17.24 19.54 -3.73
CA ALA A 14 16.58 18.23 -3.64
C ALA A 14 15.94 17.94 -2.27
N HIS A 15 16.04 18.85 -1.30
CA HIS A 15 15.42 18.69 0.03
C HIS A 15 14.18 19.56 0.24
N LEU A 16 13.48 19.92 -0.84
CA LEU A 16 12.12 20.42 -0.74
C LEU A 16 11.16 19.24 -0.55
N SER A 17 11.03 18.85 0.72
CA SER A 17 9.76 18.52 1.36
C SER A 17 8.81 17.64 0.52
N LYS A 18 9.11 16.34 0.45
CA LYS A 18 8.02 15.36 0.49
C LYS A 18 7.80 15.11 1.97
N GLY A 19 6.73 15.70 2.50
CA GLY A 19 6.22 15.31 3.81
C GLY A 19 6.14 13.79 3.88
N ASP A 20 6.37 13.28 5.08
CA ASP A 20 6.32 11.87 5.45
C ASP A 20 4.88 11.34 5.28
N TYR A 21 4.38 11.33 4.05
CA TYR A 21 3.09 10.77 3.70
C TYR A 21 3.26 9.26 3.81
N GLY A 22 2.41 8.60 4.59
CA GLY A 22 2.45 7.15 4.71
C GLY A 22 2.24 6.44 3.38
N GLY A 23 2.38 5.11 3.39
CA GLY A 23 2.42 4.29 2.19
C GLY A 23 1.22 4.49 1.25
N PHE A 24 0.03 4.74 1.81
CA PHE A 24 -1.22 4.85 1.06
C PHE A 24 -1.46 6.26 0.54
N GLN A 25 -1.29 7.30 1.36
CA GLN A 25 -1.44 8.70 0.94
C GLN A 25 -0.47 9.05 -0.19
N SER A 26 0.77 8.58 -0.08
CA SER A 26 1.76 8.74 -1.15
C SER A 26 1.31 8.12 -2.46
N CYS A 27 0.64 6.96 -2.41
CA CYS A 27 0.20 6.24 -3.60
C CYS A 27 -1.00 6.91 -4.26
N VAL A 28 -1.84 7.62 -3.50
CA VAL A 28 -2.90 8.45 -4.09
C VAL A 28 -2.28 9.49 -5.02
N TYR A 29 -1.25 10.19 -4.56
CA TYR A 29 -0.59 11.23 -5.35
C TYR A 29 0.15 10.69 -6.57
N GLU A 30 0.80 9.53 -6.43
CA GLU A 30 1.60 8.94 -7.50
C GLU A 30 0.73 8.33 -8.60
N VAL A 31 -0.36 7.65 -8.22
CA VAL A 31 -1.19 6.90 -9.17
C VAL A 31 -2.32 7.77 -9.72
N PHE A 32 -3.10 8.43 -8.86
CA PHE A 32 -4.23 9.24 -9.28
C PHE A 32 -3.88 10.71 -9.55
N GLY A 33 -2.73 11.16 -9.05
CA GLY A 33 -2.20 12.51 -9.26
C GLY A 33 -2.25 13.40 -8.02
N LYS A 34 -1.36 14.40 -8.00
CA LYS A 34 -1.13 15.29 -6.83
C LYS A 34 -2.36 16.10 -6.41
N SER A 35 -3.27 16.39 -7.33
CA SER A 35 -4.50 17.16 -7.08
C SER A 35 -5.74 16.29 -6.91
N TYR A 36 -5.58 14.98 -6.72
CA TYR A 36 -6.70 14.06 -6.59
C TYR A 36 -7.51 14.35 -5.30
N ASN A 37 -8.81 14.58 -5.46
CA ASN A 37 -9.72 14.95 -4.38
C ASN A 37 -11.12 14.32 -4.51
N ASP A 38 -11.24 13.22 -5.25
CA ASP A 38 -12.50 12.47 -5.30
C ASP A 38 -12.72 11.73 -3.98
N ASN A 39 -13.41 12.39 -3.06
CA ASN A 39 -13.74 11.88 -1.75
C ASN A 39 -14.54 10.57 -1.81
N SER A 40 -15.32 10.31 -2.88
CA SER A 40 -16.08 9.07 -3.01
C SER A 40 -15.14 7.87 -3.19
N VAL A 41 -14.09 8.03 -3.99
CA VAL A 41 -13.06 7.00 -4.18
C VAL A 41 -12.18 6.88 -2.95
N LEU A 42 -11.74 8.00 -2.37
CA LEU A 42 -10.92 7.97 -1.16
C LEU A 42 -11.65 7.32 0.01
N CYS A 43 -12.96 7.58 0.16
CA CYS A 43 -13.80 6.90 1.14
C CYS A 43 -13.84 5.38 0.91
N LYS A 44 -14.05 4.93 -0.34
CA LYS A 44 -14.03 3.50 -0.66
C LYS A 44 -12.68 2.86 -0.32
N ILE A 45 -11.57 3.55 -0.57
CA ILE A 45 -10.22 3.07 -0.24
C ILE A 45 -10.06 2.89 1.27
N ILE A 46 -10.34 3.92 2.08
CA ILE A 46 -10.15 3.85 3.55
C ILE A 46 -11.10 2.86 4.22
N GLN A 47 -12.25 2.58 3.61
CA GLN A 47 -13.19 1.57 4.09
C GLN A 47 -12.86 0.14 3.61
N PHE A 48 -11.82 -0.03 2.79
CA PHE A 48 -11.49 -1.29 2.11
C PHE A 48 -12.64 -1.83 1.23
N ASN A 49 -13.38 -0.92 0.59
CA ASN A 49 -14.52 -1.19 -0.29
C ASN A 49 -14.25 -0.76 -1.75
N ALA A 50 -13.00 -0.45 -2.10
CA ALA A 50 -12.61 -0.09 -3.46
C ALA A 50 -12.56 -1.33 -4.37
N ASP A 51 -13.09 -1.21 -5.58
CA ASP A 51 -13.14 -2.30 -6.56
C ASP A 51 -12.56 -1.91 -7.93
N LYS A 52 -12.37 -2.90 -8.81
CA LYS A 52 -11.77 -2.75 -10.15
C LYS A 52 -12.53 -1.81 -11.10
N SER A 53 -13.73 -1.32 -10.74
CA SER A 53 -14.41 -0.25 -11.49
C SER A 53 -13.74 1.12 -11.33
N ILE A 54 -12.97 1.33 -10.26
CA ILE A 54 -12.19 2.54 -10.04
C ILE A 54 -10.96 2.50 -10.95
N PRO A 55 -10.77 3.47 -11.86
CA PRO A 55 -9.59 3.52 -12.71
C PRO A 55 -8.31 3.49 -11.86
N GLN A 56 -7.31 2.71 -12.28
CA GLN A 56 -5.99 2.61 -11.66
C GLN A 56 -5.95 2.03 -10.23
N ILE A 57 -7.05 1.44 -9.73
CA ILE A 57 -7.06 0.91 -8.36
C ILE A 57 -6.07 -0.25 -8.15
N VAL A 58 -5.80 -1.03 -9.21
CA VAL A 58 -4.86 -2.15 -9.16
C VAL A 58 -3.43 -1.62 -9.00
N GLU A 59 -3.08 -0.58 -9.75
CA GLU A 59 -1.82 0.15 -9.67
C GLU A 59 -1.65 0.83 -8.30
N TYR A 60 -2.72 1.42 -7.77
CA TYR A 60 -2.74 2.01 -6.43
C TYR A 60 -2.35 1.00 -5.35
N TYR A 61 -3.01 -0.17 -5.32
CA TYR A 61 -2.66 -1.19 -4.33
C TYR A 61 -1.31 -1.85 -4.59
N SER A 62 -0.86 -1.90 -5.85
CA SER A 62 0.50 -2.35 -6.16
C SER A 62 1.55 -1.39 -5.61
N CYS A 63 1.33 -0.09 -5.74
CA CYS A 63 2.14 0.94 -5.11
C CYS A 63 2.15 0.79 -3.58
N ALA A 64 0.97 0.64 -2.96
CA ALA A 64 0.86 0.55 -1.50
C ALA A 64 1.60 -0.69 -0.97
N PHE A 65 1.35 -1.86 -1.56
CA PHE A 65 2.01 -3.12 -1.18
C PHE A 65 3.52 -3.08 -1.39
N THR A 66 4.00 -2.38 -2.43
CA THR A 66 5.43 -2.17 -2.63
C THR A 66 6.03 -1.31 -1.51
N ARG A 67 5.35 -0.22 -1.11
CA ARG A 67 5.80 0.64 0.00
C ARG A 67 5.80 -0.04 1.36
N MET A 68 4.88 -0.98 1.59
CA MET A 68 4.86 -1.81 2.80
C MET A 68 5.84 -2.99 2.73
N GLU A 69 6.61 -3.12 1.66
CA GLU A 69 7.51 -4.26 1.42
C GLU A 69 6.79 -5.62 1.40
N TYR A 70 5.51 -5.62 1.03
CA TYR A 70 4.67 -6.82 0.92
C TYR A 70 4.71 -7.44 -0.48
N TYR A 71 5.11 -6.66 -1.49
CA TYR A 71 5.14 -7.10 -2.88
C TYR A 71 6.35 -6.54 -3.62
N TRP A 72 6.90 -7.34 -4.54
CA TRP A 72 7.81 -6.87 -5.58
C TRP A 72 7.48 -7.55 -6.90
N ASP A 73 7.26 -6.79 -7.97
CA ASP A 73 6.91 -7.28 -9.32
C ASP A 73 7.68 -8.51 -9.79
N ARG A 74 8.98 -8.61 -9.45
CA ARG A 74 9.84 -9.73 -9.90
C ARG A 74 9.81 -10.94 -8.98
N LYS A 75 9.37 -10.79 -7.73
CA LYS A 75 9.40 -11.84 -6.70
C LYS A 75 8.02 -12.24 -6.19
N GLY A 76 6.98 -11.47 -6.48
CA GLY A 76 5.65 -11.68 -5.93
C GLY A 76 5.54 -11.19 -4.48
N MET A 77 4.75 -11.90 -3.68
CA MET A 77 4.43 -11.54 -2.30
C MET A 77 5.56 -11.91 -1.33
N TYR A 78 5.90 -10.99 -0.43
CA TYR A 78 6.75 -11.26 0.73
C TYR A 78 5.90 -11.78 1.88
N VAL A 79 5.51 -13.05 1.77
CA VAL A 79 4.61 -13.73 2.72
C VAL A 79 5.09 -13.62 4.17
N ASP A 80 6.40 -13.76 4.40
CA ASP A 80 6.98 -13.70 5.75
C ASP A 80 6.83 -12.32 6.40
N THR A 81 6.92 -11.23 5.62
CA THR A 81 6.74 -9.87 6.12
C THR A 81 5.30 -9.68 6.61
N ILE A 82 4.32 -10.09 5.80
CA ILE A 82 2.90 -10.00 6.14
C ILE A 82 2.60 -10.89 7.35
N LYS A 83 3.10 -12.13 7.34
CA LYS A 83 2.97 -13.07 8.46
C LYS A 83 3.46 -12.44 9.76
N LYS A 84 4.65 -11.84 9.74
CA LYS A 84 5.25 -11.18 10.90
C LYS A 84 4.35 -10.07 11.44
N ASP A 85 3.83 -9.21 10.57
CA ASP A 85 3.00 -8.08 11.01
C ASP A 85 1.61 -8.53 11.47
N MET A 86 1.03 -9.56 10.84
CA MET A 86 -0.20 -10.19 11.29
C MET A 86 -0.06 -10.85 12.67
N VAL A 87 1.07 -11.51 12.94
CA VAL A 87 1.38 -12.08 14.26
C VAL A 87 1.50 -10.97 15.32
N LYS A 88 2.23 -9.89 15.02
CA LYS A 88 2.29 -8.72 15.92
C LYS A 88 0.91 -8.11 16.19
N ALA A 89 0.02 -8.14 15.20
CA ALA A 89 -1.34 -7.63 15.33
C ALA A 89 -2.27 -8.53 16.18
N GLY A 90 -1.88 -9.79 16.42
CA GLY A 90 -2.59 -10.73 17.28
C GLY A 90 -2.88 -12.11 16.66
N LEU A 91 -2.39 -12.41 15.45
CA LEU A 91 -2.59 -13.72 14.83
C LEU A 91 -1.69 -14.77 15.51
N ALA A 92 -2.27 -15.90 15.95
CA ALA A 92 -1.59 -16.84 16.86
C ALA A 92 -0.22 -17.34 16.37
N ASN A 93 -0.16 -17.89 15.16
CA ASN A 93 1.08 -18.41 14.56
C ASN A 93 1.34 -17.88 13.13
N GLY A 94 0.37 -17.15 12.56
CA GLY A 94 0.49 -16.57 11.23
C GLY A 94 0.34 -17.54 10.07
N ASP A 95 0.01 -18.82 10.30
CA ASP A 95 -0.05 -19.84 9.24
C ASP A 95 -1.25 -19.66 8.31
N ASP A 96 -2.25 -18.89 8.71
CA ASP A 96 -3.35 -18.50 7.82
C ASP A 96 -2.88 -17.58 6.68
N VAL A 97 -1.82 -16.78 6.87
CA VAL A 97 -1.30 -15.89 5.82
C VAL A 97 -0.74 -16.66 4.61
N PRO A 98 0.23 -17.59 4.74
CA PRO A 98 0.71 -18.37 3.61
C PRO A 98 -0.39 -19.23 2.98
N ARG A 99 -1.32 -19.75 3.78
CA ARG A 99 -2.48 -20.49 3.26
C ARG A 99 -3.33 -19.62 2.33
N VAL A 100 -3.79 -18.46 2.81
CA VAL A 100 -4.67 -17.56 2.03
C VAL A 100 -3.97 -17.06 0.77
N ILE A 101 -2.67 -16.75 0.83
CA ILE A 101 -1.89 -16.32 -0.34
C ILE A 101 -1.82 -17.46 -1.37
N SER A 102 -1.51 -18.69 -0.94
CA SER A 102 -1.45 -19.85 -1.82
C SER A 102 -2.82 -20.16 -2.47
N GLU A 103 -3.91 -20.09 -1.70
CA GLU A 103 -5.28 -20.25 -2.22
C GLU A 103 -5.62 -19.14 -3.25
N CYS A 104 -5.14 -17.92 -3.01
CA CYS A 104 -5.33 -16.79 -3.93
C CYS A 104 -4.61 -17.04 -5.26
N GLU A 105 -3.34 -17.48 -5.23
CA GLU A 105 -2.56 -17.84 -6.41
C GLU A 105 -3.22 -18.98 -7.20
N GLN A 106 -3.72 -20.01 -6.52
CA GLN A 106 -4.43 -21.12 -7.16
C GLN A 106 -5.71 -20.65 -7.85
N LYS A 107 -6.45 -19.72 -7.24
CA LYS A 107 -7.71 -19.18 -7.78
C LYS A 107 -7.49 -18.26 -8.97
N HIS A 108 -6.46 -17.42 -8.92
CA HIS A 108 -6.24 -16.34 -9.90
C HIS A 108 -5.15 -16.66 -10.94
N GLY A 109 -4.37 -17.72 -10.75
CA GLY A 109 -3.31 -18.14 -11.67
C GLY A 109 -2.12 -17.17 -11.69
N SER A 110 -1.41 -17.14 -12.82
CA SER A 110 -0.16 -16.36 -12.98
C SER A 110 -0.34 -14.84 -12.95
N ASP A 111 -1.57 -14.35 -13.09
CA ASP A 111 -1.86 -12.92 -13.26
C ASP A 111 -2.29 -12.22 -11.97
N VAL A 112 -2.20 -12.91 -10.83
CA VAL A 112 -2.61 -12.38 -9.53
C VAL A 112 -1.82 -11.10 -9.19
N LYS A 113 -2.56 -10.04 -8.82
CA LYS A 113 -1.98 -8.74 -8.48
C LYS A 113 -2.12 -8.44 -6.98
N PRO A 114 -1.38 -7.46 -6.44
CA PRO A 114 -1.52 -7.00 -5.06
C PRO A 114 -2.98 -6.74 -4.62
N TYR A 115 -3.80 -6.18 -5.51
CA TYR A 115 -5.23 -6.02 -5.28
C TYR A 115 -5.97 -7.36 -5.01
N ASP A 116 -5.65 -8.42 -5.76
CA ASP A 116 -6.29 -9.72 -5.59
C ASP A 116 -5.86 -10.37 -4.26
N TYR A 117 -4.57 -10.30 -3.91
CA TYR A 117 -4.07 -10.74 -2.60
C TYR A 117 -4.73 -10.01 -1.44
N MET A 118 -4.85 -8.69 -1.55
CA MET A 118 -5.56 -7.88 -0.56
C MET A 118 -6.99 -8.40 -0.37
N ASN A 119 -7.72 -8.61 -1.46
CA ASN A 119 -9.09 -9.13 -1.39
C ASN A 119 -9.17 -10.54 -0.82
N CYS A 120 -8.24 -11.43 -1.14
CA CYS A 120 -8.16 -12.76 -0.56
C CYS A 120 -7.99 -12.67 0.97
N LEU A 121 -7.05 -11.85 1.47
CA LEU A 121 -6.82 -11.63 2.90
C LEU A 121 -8.00 -10.94 3.60
N LEU A 122 -8.73 -10.06 2.90
CA LEU A 122 -9.93 -9.40 3.42
C LEU A 122 -11.20 -10.25 3.34
N SER A 123 -11.18 -11.34 2.58
CA SER A 123 -12.31 -12.27 2.44
C SER A 123 -12.20 -13.49 3.34
N ASP A 124 -11.00 -13.84 3.79
CA ASP A 124 -10.78 -14.94 4.73
C ASP A 124 -11.15 -14.55 6.17
N GLU A 125 -11.97 -15.37 6.82
CA GLU A 125 -12.53 -15.09 8.14
C GLU A 125 -11.47 -14.94 9.24
N LYS A 126 -10.32 -15.58 9.10
CA LYS A 126 -9.25 -15.56 10.11
C LYS A 126 -8.29 -14.40 9.91
N THR A 127 -8.07 -13.97 8.66
CA THR A 127 -7.13 -12.88 8.38
C THR A 127 -7.80 -11.52 8.29
N LYS A 128 -9.07 -11.42 7.89
CA LYS A 128 -9.73 -10.14 7.53
C LYS A 128 -9.52 -9.00 8.51
N ASP A 129 -9.96 -9.14 9.75
CA ASP A 129 -9.99 -8.02 10.69
C ASP A 129 -8.58 -7.60 11.14
N LEU A 130 -7.70 -8.57 11.35
CA LEU A 130 -6.30 -8.32 11.67
C LEU A 130 -5.57 -7.70 10.49
N PHE A 131 -5.85 -8.13 9.26
CA PHE A 131 -5.24 -7.56 8.08
C PHE A 131 -5.65 -6.10 7.90
N LYS A 132 -6.93 -5.76 8.07
CA LYS A 132 -7.37 -4.35 8.10
C LYS A 132 -6.59 -3.51 9.12
N LYS A 133 -6.42 -4.03 10.34
CA LYS A 133 -5.66 -3.35 11.40
C LYS A 133 -4.19 -3.14 10.99
N VAL A 134 -3.55 -4.15 10.39
CA VAL A 134 -2.18 -4.03 9.87
C VAL A 134 -2.09 -2.97 8.77
N MET A 135 -3.01 -2.98 7.80
CA MET A 135 -3.02 -1.98 6.72
C MET A 135 -3.20 -0.56 7.26
N ILE A 136 -4.08 -0.37 8.24
CA ILE A 136 -4.28 0.92 8.91
C ILE A 136 -2.99 1.36 9.62
N SER A 137 -2.29 0.45 10.30
CA SER A 137 -1.06 0.79 11.03
C SER A 137 0.11 1.26 10.14
N HIS A 138 0.08 0.94 8.84
CA HIS A 138 1.08 1.42 7.88
C HIS A 138 0.86 2.88 7.44
N ASP A 139 -0.32 3.44 7.66
CA ASP A 139 -0.64 4.83 7.30
C ASP A 139 -1.84 5.37 8.11
N GLU A 140 -1.71 5.37 9.43
CA GLU A 140 -2.85 5.67 10.32
C GLU A 140 -3.49 7.03 10.02
N GLU A 141 -2.68 8.03 9.69
CA GLU A 141 -3.15 9.38 9.39
C GLU A 141 -4.00 9.39 8.12
N PHE A 142 -3.63 8.63 7.08
CA PHE A 142 -4.48 8.47 5.90
C PHE A 142 -5.83 7.84 6.24
N PHE A 143 -5.84 6.75 7.01
CA PHE A 143 -7.07 6.03 7.34
C PHE A 143 -7.97 6.76 8.34
N LYS A 144 -7.44 7.74 9.10
CA LYS A 144 -8.23 8.62 9.99
C LYS A 144 -8.83 9.83 9.27
N GLN A 145 -8.48 10.09 8.01
CA GLN A 145 -9.00 11.22 7.26
C GLN A 145 -10.50 11.09 6.99
N ASN A 146 -11.17 12.24 6.98
CA ASN A 146 -12.62 12.33 6.87
C ASN A 146 -13.10 12.45 5.41
N PHE A 147 -12.87 11.40 4.60
CA PHE A 147 -13.29 11.37 3.21
C PHE A 147 -14.76 10.93 3.01
N CYS A 148 -15.37 10.32 4.03
CA CYS A 148 -16.67 9.65 3.92
C CYS A 148 -17.88 10.52 4.31
N ASN A 149 -17.70 11.84 4.40
CA ASN A 149 -18.73 12.79 4.84
C ASN A 149 -19.31 13.62 3.70
#